data_AF-A0A923DFV4-F1
#
_entry.id   AF-A0A923DFV4-F1
#
_cell.length_a   1.000
_cell.length_b   1.000
_cell.length_c   1.000
_cell.angle_alpha   90.00
_cell.angle_beta   90.00
_cell.angle_gamma   90.00
#
_symmetry.space_group_name_H-M   'P 1'
#
loop_
_entity.id
_entity.type
_entity.pdbx_description
1 polymer ?
#
loop_
_entity_poly.entity_id
_entity_poly.type
_entity_poly.pdbx_seq_one_letter_code
_entity_poly.pdbx_strand_id
1 'polypeptide(L)'
;MVDRFISSKGLNQNSFSLTASYEVNKKLQIASGYSIIGNSFTNMPLVVLYKRNSSQSFIGTDNFLSFLFPSFSDFSGITFGTSFFLFQHSSKYKPQLEYLPYFKEKKPKPTGKRGLIYNNYSKN
;
A
#
# COMPACT_ATOMS: atom_id res chain seq x y z
N MET A 1 26.49 3.41 -33.29
CA MET A 1 25.16 3.04 -32.77
C MET A 1 25.21 1.57 -32.42
N VAL A 2 25.09 1.21 -31.14
CA VAL A 2 25.13 -0.19 -30.71
C VAL A 2 23.68 -0.65 -30.63
N ASP A 3 23.25 -1.42 -31.62
CA ASP A 3 21.98 -2.15 -31.57
C ASP A 3 22.06 -3.20 -30.47
N ARG A 4 21.55 -2.85 -29.29
CA ARG A 4 21.23 -3.80 -28.22
C ARG A 4 19.77 -4.24 -28.34
N PHE A 5 19.39 -4.72 -29.52
CA PHE A 5 18.18 -5.51 -29.65
C PHE A 5 18.52 -6.94 -29.24
N ILE A 6 18.38 -7.23 -27.94
CA ILE A 6 18.26 -8.61 -27.46
C ILE A 6 16.88 -9.08 -27.96
N SER A 7 16.83 -9.53 -29.20
CA SER A 7 15.75 -10.37 -29.70
C SER A 7 15.91 -11.74 -29.03
N SER A 8 15.55 -11.82 -27.75
CA SER A 8 15.46 -13.08 -27.02
C SER A 8 14.18 -13.77 -27.48
N LYS A 9 14.36 -14.68 -28.43
CA LYS A 9 13.39 -15.67 -28.89
C LYS A 9 12.85 -16.41 -27.64
N GLY A 10 11.67 -16.05 -27.16
CA GLY A 10 11.03 -16.69 -25.99
C GLY A 10 10.55 -15.77 -24.86
N LEU A 11 10.66 -14.44 -24.99
CA LEU A 11 10.17 -13.49 -23.98
C LEU A 11 8.65 -13.19 -24.04
N ASN A 12 7.93 -13.72 -25.03
CA ASN A 12 6.47 -13.56 -25.11
C ASN A 12 5.78 -14.66 -24.29
N GLN A 13 6.10 -14.70 -23.00
CA GLN A 13 5.46 -15.64 -22.08
C GLN A 13 4.17 -14.98 -21.58
N ASN A 14 3.04 -15.63 -21.87
CA ASN A 14 1.79 -15.23 -21.25
C ASN A 14 1.93 -15.44 -19.75
N SER A 15 1.75 -14.36 -18.99
CA SER A 15 1.71 -14.41 -17.54
C SER A 15 0.29 -14.15 -17.08
N PHE A 16 -0.16 -14.99 -16.16
CA PHE A 16 -1.44 -14.80 -15.46
C PHE A 16 -1.14 -14.75 -13.99
N SER A 17 -1.55 -13.68 -13.31
CA SER A 17 -1.36 -13.53 -11.86
C SER A 17 -2.69 -13.24 -11.18
N LEU A 18 -2.98 -14.04 -10.15
CA LEU A 18 -4.07 -13.84 -9.23
C LEU A 18 -3.46 -13.40 -7.90
N THR A 19 -3.74 -12.18 -7.47
CA THR A 19 -3.18 -11.63 -6.22
C THR A 19 -4.31 -11.27 -5.27
N ALA A 20 -4.18 -11.69 -4.02
CA ALA A 20 -5.03 -11.30 -2.91
C ALA A 20 -4.22 -10.42 -1.95
N SER A 21 -4.88 -9.46 -1.32
CA SER A 21 -4.26 -8.67 -0.27
C SER A 21 -5.16 -8.58 0.95
N TYR A 22 -4.55 -8.67 2.12
CA TYR A 22 -5.20 -8.62 3.41
C TYR A 22 -4.57 -7.51 4.26
N GLU A 23 -5.40 -6.58 4.71
CA GLU A 23 -4.98 -5.53 5.63
C GLU A 23 -5.10 -6.03 7.06
N VAL A 24 -3.95 -6.34 7.68
CA VAL A 24 -3.91 -6.81 9.08
C VAL A 24 -4.26 -5.66 10.02
N ASN A 25 -3.70 -4.48 9.75
CA ASN A 25 -3.88 -3.25 10.51
C ASN A 25 -3.57 -2.05 9.61
N LYS A 26 -3.93 -0.83 10.04
CA LYS A 26 -3.63 0.42 9.32
C LYS A 26 -2.15 0.62 8.94
N LYS A 27 -1.24 -0.11 9.60
CA LYS A 27 0.21 -0.05 9.38
C LYS A 27 0.79 -1.27 8.67
N LEU A 28 0.03 -2.35 8.49
CA LEU A 28 0.53 -3.62 7.98
C LEU A 28 -0.46 -4.25 7.01
N GLN A 29 0.01 -4.48 5.79
CA GLN A 29 -0.74 -5.20 4.76
C GLN A 29 0.11 -6.37 4.27
N ILE A 30 -0.53 -7.51 4.10
CA ILE A 30 0.09 -8.71 3.55
C ILE A 30 -0.58 -8.94 2.20
N ALA A 31 0.20 -9.16 1.15
CA ALA A 31 -0.30 -9.56 -0.16
C ALA A 31 0.34 -10.89 -0.53
N SER A 32 -0.47 -11.80 -1.04
CA SER A 32 0.01 -13.05 -1.59
C SER A 32 -0.70 -13.32 -2.90
N GLY A 33 -0.13 -14.14 -3.74
CA GLY A 33 -0.76 -14.48 -5.00
C GLY A 33 -0.28 -15.80 -5.52
N TYR A 34 -0.85 -16.14 -6.67
CA TYR A 34 -0.44 -17.25 -7.49
C TYR A 34 -0.24 -16.69 -8.89
N SER A 35 0.93 -16.97 -9.46
CA SER A 35 1.29 -16.52 -10.80
C SER A 35 1.74 -17.69 -11.64
N ILE A 36 1.27 -17.72 -12.87
CA ILE A 36 1.74 -18.62 -13.92
C ILE A 36 2.58 -17.76 -14.86
N ILE A 37 3.85 -18.12 -15.04
CA ILE A 37 4.78 -17.41 -15.92
C ILE A 37 5.35 -18.44 -16.89
N GLY A 38 4.87 -18.42 -18.15
CA GLY A 38 5.28 -19.42 -19.13
C GLY A 38 4.92 -20.84 -18.69
N ASN A 39 5.92 -21.69 -18.50
CA ASN A 39 5.76 -23.08 -18.03
C ASN A 39 5.89 -23.23 -16.51
N SER A 40 6.09 -22.14 -15.77
CA SER A 40 6.17 -22.17 -14.32
C SER A 40 4.78 -21.96 -13.74
N PHE A 41 4.23 -23.02 -13.12
CA PHE A 41 2.90 -23.01 -12.52
C PHE A 41 2.95 -22.81 -11.01
N THR A 42 4.08 -22.99 -10.35
CA THR A 42 4.18 -23.03 -8.89
C THR A 42 4.60 -21.71 -8.25
N ASN A 43 4.46 -20.59 -8.97
CA ASN A 43 5.03 -19.33 -8.51
C ASN A 43 4.07 -18.59 -7.56
N MET A 44 4.39 -18.58 -6.27
CA MET A 44 3.54 -18.01 -5.22
C MET A 44 4.18 -16.75 -4.61
N PRO A 45 3.91 -15.54 -5.13
CA PRO A 45 4.45 -14.33 -4.56
C PRO A 45 3.87 -14.06 -3.17
N LEU A 46 4.72 -13.58 -2.27
CA LEU A 46 4.35 -13.13 -0.92
C LEU A 46 5.04 -11.80 -0.64
N VAL A 47 4.27 -10.78 -0.25
CA VAL A 47 4.73 -9.43 0.04
C VAL A 47 4.16 -8.97 1.38
N VAL A 48 5.01 -8.41 2.21
CA VAL A 48 4.64 -7.74 3.46
C VAL A 48 4.94 -6.26 3.30
N LEU A 49 3.92 -5.44 3.56
CA LEU A 49 3.91 -4.01 3.34
C LEU A 49 3.69 -3.30 4.66
N TYR A 50 4.70 -2.56 5.11
CA TYR A 50 4.64 -1.73 6.30
C TYR A 50 4.38 -0.27 5.93
N LYS A 51 3.25 0.27 6.39
CA LYS A 51 2.82 1.65 6.15
C LYS A 51 3.11 2.51 7.38
N ARG A 52 3.83 3.62 7.17
CA ARG A 52 3.96 4.73 8.11
C ARG A 52 3.26 5.94 7.52
N ASN A 53 3.07 6.98 8.33
CA ASN A 53 2.47 8.22 7.86
C ASN A 53 3.28 8.80 6.68
N SER A 54 4.59 8.94 6.83
CA SER A 54 5.44 9.63 5.83
C SER A 54 6.30 8.68 4.99
N SER A 55 6.09 7.37 5.12
CA SER A 55 6.83 6.38 4.34
C SER A 55 6.10 5.05 4.25
N GLN A 56 6.51 4.22 3.31
CA GLN A 56 6.03 2.86 3.15
C GLN A 56 7.21 1.99 2.78
N SER A 57 7.32 0.82 3.40
CA SER A 57 8.39 -0.13 3.13
C SER A 57 7.77 -1.48 2.82
N PHE A 58 8.32 -2.19 1.84
CA PHE A 58 7.89 -3.53 1.50
C PHE A 58 9.07 -4.49 1.49
N ILE A 59 8.79 -5.74 1.83
CA ILE A 59 9.65 -6.88 1.62
C ILE A 59 8.80 -7.99 1.05
N GLY A 60 9.30 -8.68 0.04
CA GLY A 60 8.56 -9.77 -0.56
C GLY A 60 9.44 -10.70 -1.35
N THR A 61 8.83 -11.77 -1.81
CA THR A 61 9.40 -12.74 -2.71
C THR A 61 8.41 -13.01 -3.82
N ASP A 62 8.93 -13.25 -5.00
CA ASP A 62 8.18 -13.72 -6.16
C ASP A 62 7.78 -15.19 -6.04
N ASN A 63 8.54 -16.00 -5.28
CA ASN A 63 8.28 -17.43 -5.10
C ASN A 63 8.51 -17.88 -3.65
N PHE A 64 7.48 -17.77 -2.80
CA PHE A 64 7.58 -18.21 -1.40
C PHE A 64 7.80 -19.73 -1.26
N LEU A 65 7.26 -20.52 -2.20
CA LEU A 65 7.37 -21.98 -2.18
C LEU A 65 8.82 -22.46 -2.38
N SER A 66 9.67 -21.65 -3.02
CA SER A 66 11.08 -21.99 -3.22
C SER A 66 11.85 -22.16 -1.91
N PHE A 67 11.46 -21.45 -0.84
CA PHE A 67 12.08 -21.54 0.48
C PHE A 67 11.77 -22.86 1.19
N LEU A 68 10.61 -23.46 0.91
CA LEU A 68 10.21 -24.75 1.48
C LEU A 68 10.66 -25.91 0.60
N PHE A 69 10.58 -25.73 -0.72
CA PHE A 69 10.84 -26.76 -1.71
C PHE A 69 11.57 -26.16 -2.92
N PRO A 70 12.92 -26.12 -2.88
CA PRO A 70 13.72 -25.47 -3.92
C PRO A 70 13.57 -26.12 -5.31
N SER A 71 13.07 -27.36 -5.37
CA SER A 71 12.85 -28.13 -6.59
C SER A 71 11.69 -27.62 -7.46
N PHE A 72 10.78 -26.81 -6.91
CA PHE A 72 9.59 -26.31 -7.63
C PHE A 72 9.77 -24.91 -8.21
N SER A 73 10.99 -24.38 -8.22
CA SER A 73 11.27 -22.97 -8.48
C SER A 73 12.33 -22.80 -9.56
N ASP A 74 11.91 -22.42 -10.77
CA ASP A 74 12.86 -21.98 -11.81
C ASP A 74 13.49 -20.61 -11.47
N PHE A 75 12.77 -19.79 -10.70
CA PHE A 75 13.19 -18.45 -10.28
C PHE A 75 12.73 -18.15 -8.85
N SER A 76 13.64 -17.58 -8.07
CA SER A 76 13.35 -17.03 -6.74
C SER A 76 14.17 -15.78 -6.49
N GLY A 77 13.51 -14.67 -6.20
CA GLY A 77 14.06 -13.40 -5.82
C GLY A 77 13.45 -12.89 -4.52
N ILE A 78 14.27 -12.18 -3.75
CA ILE A 78 13.80 -11.38 -2.63
C ILE A 78 13.82 -9.93 -3.10
N THR A 79 12.69 -9.25 -3.00
CA THR A 79 12.52 -7.84 -3.35
C THR A 79 12.21 -7.05 -2.09
N PHE A 80 12.87 -5.91 -1.93
CA PHE A 80 12.61 -4.99 -0.83
C PHE A 80 12.74 -3.56 -1.34
N GLY A 81 11.98 -2.66 -0.74
CA GLY A 81 12.00 -1.26 -1.12
C GLY A 81 11.36 -0.38 -0.08
N THR A 82 11.75 0.88 -0.07
CA THR A 82 11.14 1.90 0.77
C THR A 82 10.84 3.13 -0.06
N SER A 83 9.62 3.65 0.08
CA SER A 83 9.17 4.89 -0.53
C SER A 83 8.91 5.92 0.57
N PHE A 84 9.39 7.14 0.38
CA PHE A 84 9.14 8.26 1.29
C PHE A 84 8.13 9.22 0.64
N PHE A 85 7.11 9.61 1.41
CA PHE A 85 6.14 10.59 0.95
C PHE A 85 6.67 12.00 1.28
N LEU A 86 7.17 12.71 0.26
CA LEU A 86 7.71 14.07 0.39
C LEU A 86 6.63 15.10 0.76
N PHE A 87 5.40 14.88 0.29
CA PHE A 87 4.26 15.75 0.58
C PHE A 87 3.12 14.92 1.16
N GLN A 88 3.05 14.87 2.49
CA GLN A 88 1.94 14.23 3.16
C GLN A 88 0.83 15.27 3.34
N HIS A 89 -0.28 15.10 2.62
CA HIS A 89 -1.45 15.98 2.77
C HIS A 89 -2.04 15.75 4.17
N SER A 90 -1.60 16.56 5.15
CA SER A 90 -2.36 16.79 6.37
C SER A 90 -3.60 17.57 5.93
N SER A 91 -4.65 16.88 5.48
CA SER A 91 -5.94 17.54 5.32
C SER A 91 -6.41 17.92 6.73
N LYS A 92 -6.03 19.13 7.18
CA LYS A 92 -6.67 19.78 8.32
C LYS A 92 -8.17 20.00 8.05
N TYR A 93 -8.59 19.83 6.80
CA TYR A 93 -9.97 19.79 6.38
C TYR A 93 -10.51 18.38 6.63
N LYS A 94 -11.52 18.30 7.50
CA LYS A 94 -12.36 17.10 7.64
C LYS A 94 -12.87 16.70 6.25
N PRO A 95 -13.07 15.39 5.98
CA PRO A 95 -13.84 14.98 4.81
C PRO A 95 -15.13 15.81 4.82
N GLN A 96 -15.41 16.51 3.72
CA GLN A 96 -16.63 17.28 3.59
C GLN A 96 -17.77 16.29 3.85
N LEU A 97 -18.40 16.43 5.01
CA LEU A 97 -19.62 15.69 5.31
C LEU A 97 -20.61 16.04 4.20
N GLU A 98 -21.29 14.99 3.74
CA GLU A 98 -22.36 15.02 2.75
C GLU A 98 -23.16 16.32 2.83
N TYR A 99 -23.32 17.01 1.71
CA TYR A 99 -23.98 18.31 1.65
C TYR A 99 -25.43 18.19 2.14
N LEU A 100 -25.68 18.53 3.41
CA LEU A 100 -27.01 18.60 3.99
C LEU A 100 -27.53 20.03 3.80
N PRO A 101 -28.53 20.28 2.93
CA PRO A 101 -28.92 21.61 2.47
C PRO A 101 -29.43 22.54 3.59
N TYR A 102 -29.78 22.00 4.76
CA TYR A 102 -30.28 22.77 5.91
C TYR A 102 -29.36 22.73 7.13
N PHE A 103 -28.20 22.06 7.06
CA PHE A 103 -27.29 21.92 8.19
C PHE A 103 -25.98 22.65 7.92
N LYS A 104 -25.94 23.94 8.24
CA LYS A 104 -24.70 24.73 8.19
C LYS A 104 -23.81 24.32 9.35
N GLU A 105 -22.68 23.66 9.07
CA GLU A 105 -21.75 23.26 10.12
C GLU A 105 -21.36 24.45 11.01
N LYS A 106 -21.44 24.25 12.33
CA LYS A 106 -21.10 25.26 13.32
C LYS A 106 -19.61 25.57 13.18
N LYS A 107 -19.27 26.84 12.88
CA LYS A 107 -17.87 27.30 12.70
C LYS A 107 -16.98 26.77 13.83
N PRO A 108 -15.80 26.19 13.52
CA PRO A 108 -14.92 25.66 14.53
C PRO A 108 -14.50 26.79 15.47
N LYS A 109 -14.85 26.68 16.75
CA LYS A 109 -14.39 27.59 17.81
C LYS A 109 -13.01 27.14 18.28
N PRO A 110 -12.07 28.05 18.53
CA PRO A 110 -10.76 27.69 19.08
C PRO A 110 -10.95 27.08 20.49
N THR A 111 -10.60 25.82 20.66
CA THR A 111 -10.51 25.15 21.96
C THR A 111 -9.14 25.44 22.56
N GLY A 112 -9.10 25.90 23.82
CA GLY A 112 -7.84 26.07 24.54
C GLY A 112 -7.13 24.72 24.77
N LYS A 113 -5.86 24.76 25.22
CA LYS A 113 -5.01 23.58 25.48
C LYS A 113 -5.62 22.50 26.41
N ARG A 114 -6.73 22.81 27.09
CA ARG A 114 -7.47 21.92 28.00
C ARG A 114 -8.73 21.30 27.38
N GLY A 115 -8.98 21.50 26.08
CA GLY A 115 -10.18 20.96 25.40
C GLY A 115 -11.50 21.61 25.80
N LEU A 116 -11.48 22.62 26.68
CA LEU A 116 -12.66 23.36 27.11
C LEU A 116 -12.95 24.50 26.12
N ILE A 117 -14.18 24.54 25.63
CA ILE A 117 -14.73 25.67 24.88
C ILE A 117 -14.94 26.80 25.89
N TYR A 118 -14.32 27.96 25.68
CA TYR A 118 -14.57 29.15 26.51
C TYR A 118 -16.06 29.49 26.45
N ASN A 119 -16.80 29.14 27.50
CA ASN A 119 -18.14 29.62 27.74
C ASN A 119 -18.00 31.04 28.29
N ASN A 120 -17.95 32.04 27.40
CA ASN A 120 -18.19 33.43 27.76
C ASN A 120 -19.70 33.61 28.05
N TYR A 121 -20.17 33.09 29.19
CA TYR A 121 -21.41 33.58 29.77
C TYR A 121 -21.08 34.90 30.47
N SER A 122 -21.61 36.00 29.94
CA SER A 122 -21.68 37.26 30.66
C SER A 122 -22.50 37.02 31.92
N LYS A 123 -21.87 37.13 33.10
CA LYS A 123 -22.61 37.24 34.36
C LYS A 123 -23.28 38.61 34.36
N ASN A 124 -24.58 38.64 34.11
CA ASN A 124 -25.44 39.66 34.69
C ASN A 124 -25.89 39.17 36.07
#